data_AF-A0A813D2M1-F1
#
_entry.id   AF-A0A813D2M1-F1
#
_cell.length_a   1.000
_cell.length_b   1.000
_cell.length_c   1.000
_cell.angle_alpha   90.00
_cell.angle_beta   90.00
_cell.angle_gamma   90.00
#
_symmetry.space_group_name_H-M   'P 1'
#
loop_
_entity.id
_entity.type
_entity.pdbx_description
1 polymer ?
#
loop_
_entity_poly.entity_id
_entity_poly.type
_entity_poly.pdbx_seq_one_letter_code
_entity_poly.pdbx_strand_id
1 'polypeptide(L)'
;TGHYTPLPFGCSPLSRPLEAYLLYGIVNLDKPVNPSSHEVVSWIKRIMNLEKTGHSGTLDPKVSGVLLVCLNRATRLVKAQQSAGKEYVCIARFHSDVGSLQKVQKALDLLSGACFQRPPVISAVKRQLRVRTIYETKCVEYNAKRHMAIFWVSCE
;
A
#
# COMPACT_ATOMS: atom_id res chain seq x y z
N THR A 1 -6.09 8.95 -39.01
CA THR A 1 -5.49 10.01 -39.84
C THR A 1 -3.98 9.90 -39.73
N GLY A 2 -3.25 9.69 -40.83
CA GLY A 2 -1.79 9.44 -40.81
C GLY A 2 -0.90 10.68 -40.70
N HIS A 3 -1.51 11.88 -40.66
CA HIS A 3 -0.81 13.15 -40.62
C HIS A 3 -1.35 14.01 -39.48
N TYR A 4 -0.45 14.68 -38.77
CA TYR A 4 -0.73 15.71 -37.77
C TYR A 4 0.44 16.72 -37.77
N THR A 5 0.18 17.95 -37.33
CA THR A 5 1.23 18.97 -37.17
C THR A 5 1.64 19.03 -35.70
N PRO A 6 2.89 18.68 -35.34
CA PRO A 6 3.34 18.73 -33.96
C PRO A 6 3.43 20.19 -33.48
N LEU A 7 2.88 20.45 -32.29
CA LEU A 7 3.07 21.72 -31.60
C LEU A 7 4.35 21.67 -30.75
N PRO A 8 5.07 22.79 -30.59
CA PRO A 8 6.34 22.83 -29.84
C PRO A 8 6.15 22.82 -28.31
N PHE A 9 4.93 22.62 -27.81
CA PHE A 9 4.60 22.72 -26.39
C PHE A 9 4.67 21.35 -25.70
N GLY A 10 5.14 21.35 -24.46
CA GLY A 10 5.24 20.16 -23.63
C GLY A 10 6.55 19.38 -23.84
N CYS A 11 6.67 18.27 -23.13
CA CYS A 11 7.82 17.38 -23.21
C CYS A 11 7.38 15.96 -22.79
N SER A 12 8.11 14.95 -23.25
CA SER A 12 7.87 13.58 -22.81
C SER A 12 8.26 13.44 -21.32
N PRO A 13 7.68 12.48 -20.57
CA PRO A 13 7.89 12.40 -19.13
C PRO A 13 9.36 12.36 -18.67
N LEU A 14 10.22 11.67 -19.43
CA LEU A 14 11.64 11.50 -19.12
C LEU A 14 12.53 12.66 -19.60
N SER A 15 11.99 13.58 -20.40
CA SER A 15 12.72 14.75 -20.92
C SER A 15 12.27 16.07 -20.26
N ARG A 16 11.50 15.99 -19.17
CA ARG A 16 11.11 17.16 -18.38
C ARG A 16 12.33 17.79 -17.70
N PRO A 17 12.44 19.13 -17.69
CA PRO A 17 13.35 19.82 -16.78
C PRO A 17 13.09 19.41 -15.33
N LEU A 18 14.12 19.47 -14.47
CA LEU A 18 14.05 18.96 -13.09
C LEU A 18 12.86 19.51 -12.30
N GLU A 19 12.62 20.83 -12.36
CA GLU A 19 11.50 21.47 -11.65
C GLU A 19 10.15 20.89 -12.09
N ALA A 20 9.95 20.77 -13.40
CA ALA A 20 8.74 20.15 -13.96
C ALA A 20 8.66 18.65 -13.64
N TYR A 21 9.78 17.94 -13.60
CA TYR A 21 9.82 16.53 -13.21
C TYR A 21 9.32 16.34 -11.77
N LEU A 22 9.79 17.16 -10.83
CA LEU A 22 9.37 17.14 -9.43
C LEU A 22 7.89 17.54 -9.24
N LEU A 23 7.36 18.44 -10.08
CA LEU A 23 5.94 18.81 -10.04
C LEU A 23 5.00 17.62 -10.31
N TYR A 24 5.44 16.64 -11.09
CA TYR A 24 4.65 15.46 -11.48
C TYR A 24 5.24 14.15 -10.96
N GLY A 25 6.15 14.22 -9.99
CA GLY A 25 6.88 13.07 -9.46
C GLY A 25 6.06 12.18 -8.54
N ILE A 26 6.40 10.90 -8.52
CA ILE A 26 5.93 9.93 -7.55
C ILE A 26 7.16 9.18 -7.02
N VAL A 27 7.31 9.12 -5.70
CA VAL A 27 8.37 8.36 -5.05
C VAL A 27 7.79 7.03 -4.59
N ASN A 28 8.33 5.93 -5.09
CA ASN A 28 8.05 4.60 -4.54
C ASN A 28 8.92 4.36 -3.31
N LEU A 29 8.41 4.72 -2.13
CA LEU A 29 9.16 4.67 -0.89
C LEU A 29 9.00 3.32 -0.20
N ASP A 30 10.11 2.75 0.27
CA ASP A 30 10.07 1.73 1.31
C ASP A 30 9.94 2.42 2.68
N LYS A 31 8.71 2.49 3.19
CA LYS A 31 8.40 3.14 4.47
C LYS A 31 9.11 2.38 5.61
N PRO A 32 9.86 3.06 6.50
CA PRO A 32 10.42 2.41 7.66
C PRO A 32 9.36 2.02 8.69
N VAL A 33 9.69 1.03 9.52
CA VAL A 33 8.92 0.67 10.72
C VAL A 33 9.07 1.78 11.77
N ASN A 34 8.00 2.04 12.52
CA ASN A 34 7.79 2.98 13.62
C ASN A 34 7.09 4.31 13.26
N PRO A 35 7.55 5.15 12.33
CA PRO A 35 6.83 6.39 12.05
C PRO A 35 5.52 6.10 11.32
N SER A 36 4.52 6.95 11.53
CA SER A 36 3.29 6.93 10.74
C SER A 36 3.57 7.33 9.29
N SER A 37 2.71 6.91 8.34
CA SER A 37 2.81 7.38 6.95
C SER A 37 2.77 8.91 6.83
N HIS A 38 2.02 9.59 7.70
CA HIS A 38 1.89 11.05 7.67
C HIS A 38 3.21 11.75 8.07
N GLU A 39 3.90 11.23 9.09
CA GLU A 39 5.21 11.75 9.50
C GLU A 39 6.25 11.59 8.38
N VAL A 40 6.32 10.39 7.78
CA VAL A 40 7.26 10.11 6.69
C VAL A 40 7.01 11.03 5.48
N VAL A 41 5.76 11.23 5.10
CA VAL A 41 5.39 12.12 3.99
C VAL A 41 5.70 13.59 4.31
N SER A 42 5.58 14.00 5.58
CA SER A 42 5.97 15.33 6.06
C SER A 42 7.48 15.54 5.98
N TRP A 43 8.29 14.53 6.32
CA TRP A 43 9.74 14.60 6.16
C TRP A 43 10.14 14.76 4.70
N ILE A 44 9.56 13.99 3.79
CA ILE A 44 9.81 14.12 2.34
C ILE A 44 9.47 15.53 1.86
N LYS A 45 8.30 16.05 2.26
CA LYS A 45 7.87 17.41 1.93
C LYS A 45 8.92 18.44 2.38
N ARG A 46 9.43 18.32 3.61
CA ARG A 46 10.43 19.23 4.19
C ARG A 46 11.78 19.12 3.49
N ILE A 47 12.28 17.90 3.28
CA ILE A 47 13.59 17.63 2.67
C ILE A 47 13.63 18.13 1.23
N MET A 48 12.56 17.91 0.47
CA MET A 48 12.48 18.29 -0.94
C MET A 48 11.90 19.69 -1.17
N ASN A 49 11.62 20.45 -0.10
CA ASN A 49 11.01 21.78 -0.13
C ASN A 49 9.76 21.87 -1.03
N LEU A 50 8.81 20.95 -0.83
CA LEU A 50 7.62 20.82 -1.67
C LEU A 50 6.42 21.56 -1.07
N GLU A 51 5.54 22.09 -1.91
CA GLU A 51 4.30 22.73 -1.46
C GLU A 51 3.28 21.69 -0.95
N LYS A 52 3.18 20.56 -1.66
CA LYS A 52 2.17 19.53 -1.38
C LYS A 52 2.72 18.13 -1.60
N THR A 53 2.31 17.22 -0.72
CA THR A 53 2.56 15.78 -0.82
C THR A 53 1.29 15.01 -0.47
N GLY A 54 1.19 13.75 -0.90
CA GLY A 54 0.13 12.83 -0.53
C GLY A 54 0.55 11.39 -0.79
N HIS A 55 -0.14 10.39 -0.22
CA HIS A 55 0.32 9.01 -0.27
C HIS A 55 -0.77 7.99 -0.67
N SER A 56 -0.34 6.83 -1.19
CA SER A 56 -1.21 5.77 -1.74
C SER A 56 -2.08 5.01 -0.74
N GLY A 57 -2.00 5.32 0.54
CA GLY A 57 -2.69 4.60 1.62
C GLY A 57 -1.92 4.70 2.92
N THR A 58 -2.61 4.64 4.05
CA THR A 58 -1.97 4.71 5.36
C THR A 58 -1.47 3.33 5.74
N LEU A 59 -0.15 3.18 5.87
CA LEU A 59 0.46 2.02 6.52
C LEU A 59 0.56 2.33 8.02
N ASP A 60 0.17 1.36 8.84
CA ASP A 60 0.29 1.49 10.29
C ASP A 60 1.75 1.72 10.70
N PRO A 61 2.01 2.36 11.86
CA PRO A 61 3.36 2.59 12.37
C PRO A 61 4.28 1.37 12.28
N LYS A 62 3.77 0.18 12.63
CA LYS A 62 4.55 -1.07 12.65
C LYS A 62 4.70 -1.75 11.28
N VAL A 63 4.15 -1.19 10.22
CA VAL A 63 4.19 -1.73 8.85
C VAL A 63 5.24 -0.99 8.04
N SER A 64 6.11 -1.74 7.35
CA SER A 64 7.05 -1.23 6.34
C SER A 64 6.57 -1.53 4.92
N GLY A 65 7.37 -1.13 3.92
CA GLY A 65 7.12 -1.47 2.52
C GLY A 65 6.55 -0.31 1.73
N VAL A 66 5.91 -0.66 0.60
CA VAL A 66 5.56 0.28 -0.46
C VAL A 66 4.58 1.36 0.00
N LEU A 67 5.05 2.61 0.02
CA LEU A 67 4.27 3.81 0.18
C LEU A 67 4.54 4.76 -0.99
N LEU A 68 3.63 4.83 -1.95
CA LEU A 68 3.79 5.78 -3.06
C LEU A 68 3.52 7.19 -2.53
N VAL A 69 4.51 8.07 -2.64
CA VAL A 69 4.41 9.48 -2.24
C VAL A 69 4.33 10.34 -3.49
N CYS A 70 3.14 10.87 -3.76
CA CYS A 70 2.89 11.78 -4.86
C CYS A 70 3.32 13.20 -4.49
N LEU A 71 4.08 13.85 -5.36
CA LEU A 71 4.62 15.19 -5.16
C LEU A 71 3.77 16.24 -5.91
N ASN A 72 3.53 17.41 -5.31
CA ASN A 72 2.91 18.57 -5.94
C ASN A 72 1.65 18.24 -6.79
N ARG A 73 1.73 18.37 -8.12
CA ARG A 73 0.59 18.14 -9.04
C ARG A 73 0.22 16.66 -9.15
N ALA A 74 1.17 15.74 -8.91
CA ALA A 74 0.88 14.31 -8.87
C ALA A 74 -0.05 13.92 -7.72
N THR A 75 -0.22 14.77 -6.69
CA THR A 75 -1.16 14.50 -5.58
C THR A 75 -2.62 14.32 -6.05
N ARG A 76 -2.96 14.78 -7.25
CA ARG A 76 -4.26 14.51 -7.89
C ARG A 76 -4.52 13.02 -8.12
N LEU A 77 -3.46 12.20 -8.21
CA LEU A 77 -3.55 10.76 -8.42
C LEU A 77 -3.76 9.97 -7.13
N VAL A 78 -3.61 10.60 -5.96
CA VAL A 78 -3.70 9.93 -4.64
C VAL A 78 -5.00 9.16 -4.48
N LYS A 79 -6.13 9.73 -4.90
CA LYS A 79 -7.44 9.07 -4.80
C LYS A 79 -7.47 7.73 -5.53
N ALA A 80 -6.90 7.68 -6.74
CA ALA A 80 -6.82 6.44 -7.52
C ALA A 80 -5.86 5.43 -6.88
N GLN A 81 -4.77 5.90 -6.28
CA GLN A 81 -3.80 5.02 -5.60
C GLN A 81 -4.36 4.43 -4.29
N GLN A 82 -5.17 5.20 -3.56
CA GLN A 82 -5.83 4.76 -2.32
C GLN A 82 -6.90 3.69 -2.56
N SER A 83 -7.56 3.70 -3.71
CA SER A 83 -8.57 2.71 -4.09
C SER A 83 -8.01 1.52 -4.89
N ALA A 84 -6.73 1.54 -5.24
CA ALA A 84 -6.11 0.43 -5.93
C ALA A 84 -5.92 -0.76 -4.99
N GLY A 85 -5.97 -1.97 -5.52
CA GLY A 85 -5.65 -3.19 -4.77
C GLY A 85 -4.25 -3.13 -4.16
N LYS A 86 -4.06 -3.93 -3.10
CA LYS A 86 -2.82 -3.98 -2.32
C LYS A 86 -2.41 -5.42 -2.07
N GLU A 87 -1.11 -5.62 -1.93
CA GLU A 87 -0.52 -6.89 -1.56
C GLU A 87 0.32 -6.73 -0.31
N TYR A 88 0.30 -7.76 0.54
CA TYR A 88 1.04 -7.78 1.80
C TYR A 88 1.72 -9.12 2.01
N VAL A 89 2.85 -9.07 2.71
CA VAL A 89 3.45 -10.22 3.39
C VAL A 89 3.22 -10.03 4.88
N CYS A 90 2.58 -11.00 5.50
CA CYS A 90 2.09 -10.93 6.86
C CYS A 90 2.68 -12.05 7.71
N ILE A 91 2.88 -11.75 9.00
CA ILE A 91 3.21 -12.74 10.02
C ILE A 91 2.01 -12.89 10.96
N ALA A 92 1.37 -14.06 10.95
CA ALA A 92 0.38 -14.42 11.95
C ALA A 92 1.06 -15.13 13.13
N ARG A 93 0.76 -14.71 14.36
CA ARG A 93 1.12 -15.45 15.58
C ARG A 93 -0.14 -16.08 16.16
N PHE A 94 -0.13 -17.39 16.32
CA PHE A 94 -1.20 -18.17 16.92
C PHE A 94 -1.00 -18.27 18.45
N HIS A 95 -2.09 -18.48 19.18
CA HIS A 95 -2.06 -18.66 20.62
C HIS A 95 -1.62 -20.08 21.03
N SER A 96 -1.64 -21.03 20.11
CA SER A 96 -1.22 -22.43 20.30
C SER A 96 -0.77 -23.03 18.97
N ASP A 97 -0.21 -24.25 19.02
CA ASP A 97 0.10 -25.01 17.81
C ASP A 97 -1.20 -25.36 17.05
N VAL A 98 -1.19 -25.08 15.75
CA VAL A 98 -2.30 -25.39 14.82
C VAL A 98 -2.04 -26.63 13.97
N GLY A 99 -0.91 -27.31 14.18
CA GLY A 99 -0.59 -28.64 13.67
C GLY A 99 0.19 -28.65 12.36
N SER A 100 -0.33 -28.06 11.27
CA SER A 100 0.38 -28.12 9.98
C SER A 100 0.14 -26.91 9.09
N LEU A 101 1.06 -26.71 8.13
CA LEU A 101 0.96 -25.65 7.12
C LEU A 101 -0.33 -25.76 6.30
N GLN A 102 -0.77 -26.98 5.96
CA GLN A 102 -2.00 -27.19 5.18
C GLN A 102 -3.24 -26.73 5.94
N LYS A 103 -3.27 -26.87 7.27
CA LYS A 103 -4.38 -26.34 8.08
C LYS A 103 -4.43 -24.82 8.04
N VAL A 104 -3.26 -24.17 8.10
CA VAL A 104 -3.16 -22.71 7.96
C VAL A 104 -3.62 -22.28 6.57
N GLN A 105 -3.17 -22.93 5.50
CA GLN A 105 -3.61 -22.61 4.14
C GLN A 105 -5.13 -22.74 4.00
N LYS A 106 -5.72 -23.85 4.46
CA LYS A 106 -7.18 -24.03 4.42
C LYS A 106 -7.94 -22.94 5.17
N ALA A 107 -7.41 -22.47 6.31
CA ALA A 107 -8.01 -21.37 7.05
C ALA A 107 -7.93 -20.03 6.30
N LEU A 108 -6.82 -19.78 5.59
CA LEU A 108 -6.67 -18.60 4.72
C LEU A 108 -7.61 -18.68 3.49
N ASP A 109 -7.78 -19.86 2.90
CA ASP A 109 -8.69 -20.08 1.77
C ASP A 109 -10.14 -19.77 2.17
N LEU A 110 -10.56 -20.14 3.39
CA LEU A 110 -11.88 -19.80 3.94
C LEU A 110 -12.08 -18.29 4.16
N LEU A 111 -10.98 -17.54 4.30
CA LEU A 111 -10.98 -16.09 4.44
C LEU A 111 -10.69 -15.38 3.10
N SER A 112 -10.75 -16.10 1.98
CA SER A 112 -10.67 -15.52 0.64
C SER A 112 -12.07 -15.19 0.10
N GLY A 113 -12.15 -14.24 -0.83
CA GLY A 113 -13.40 -13.72 -1.36
C GLY A 113 -13.96 -12.55 -0.55
N ALA A 114 -15.28 -12.36 -0.60
CA ALA A 114 -15.97 -11.25 0.05
C ALA A 114 -16.10 -11.50 1.57
N CYS A 115 -15.30 -10.78 2.36
CA CYS A 115 -15.25 -10.94 3.81
C CYS A 115 -15.93 -9.79 4.54
N PHE A 116 -16.68 -10.12 5.59
CA PHE A 116 -17.14 -9.12 6.56
C PHE A 116 -15.99 -8.67 7.45
N GLN A 117 -15.72 -7.38 7.47
CA GLN A 117 -14.70 -6.77 8.30
C GLN A 117 -15.29 -5.57 9.05
N ARG A 118 -14.84 -5.38 10.29
CA ARG A 118 -15.10 -4.17 11.06
C ARG A 118 -13.77 -3.52 11.37
N PRO A 119 -13.58 -2.22 11.09
CA PRO A 119 -12.35 -1.52 11.46
C PRO A 119 -11.99 -1.74 12.94
N PRO A 120 -10.69 -1.81 13.27
CA PRO A 120 -10.22 -1.92 14.64
C PRO A 120 -10.58 -0.65 15.44
N VAL A 121 -10.34 -0.70 16.76
CA VAL A 121 -10.62 0.43 17.67
C VAL A 121 -9.83 1.67 17.25
N ILE A 122 -8.56 1.50 16.93
CA ILE A 122 -7.68 2.56 16.43
C ILE A 122 -7.73 2.51 14.91
N SER A 123 -8.45 3.43 14.28
CA SER A 123 -8.52 3.53 12.82
C SER A 123 -8.86 4.95 12.38
N ALA A 124 -8.45 5.32 11.16
CA ALA A 124 -8.77 6.62 10.56
C ALA A 124 -10.19 6.70 9.98
N VAL A 125 -10.97 5.62 10.05
CA VAL A 125 -12.30 5.51 9.42
C VAL A 125 -13.37 5.13 10.44
N LYS A 126 -14.63 5.42 10.12
CA LYS A 126 -15.76 5.10 10.99
C LYS A 126 -15.85 3.58 11.21
N ARG A 127 -15.98 3.16 12.48
CA ARG A 127 -16.05 1.75 12.87
C ARG A 127 -17.41 1.11 12.61
N GLN A 128 -17.69 0.81 11.34
CA GLN A 128 -18.90 0.13 10.86
C GLN A 128 -18.54 -1.18 10.16
N LEU A 129 -19.48 -2.14 10.16
CA LEU A 129 -19.31 -3.39 9.41
C LEU A 129 -19.30 -3.07 7.92
N ARG A 130 -18.37 -3.67 7.18
CA ARG A 130 -18.21 -3.49 5.74
C ARG A 130 -17.72 -4.78 5.09
N VAL A 131 -17.95 -4.91 3.80
CA VAL A 131 -17.43 -6.03 3.01
C VAL A 131 -16.13 -5.58 2.35
N ARG A 132 -15.11 -6.44 2.37
CA ARG A 132 -13.85 -6.27 1.64
C ARG A 132 -13.46 -7.58 0.99
N THR A 133 -12.89 -7.49 -0.20
CA THR A 133 -12.50 -8.68 -0.95
C THR A 133 -11.03 -9.02 -0.74
N ILE A 134 -10.76 -10.26 -0.37
CA ILE A 134 -9.42 -10.85 -0.45
C ILE A 134 -9.39 -11.67 -1.75
N TYR A 135 -8.53 -11.28 -2.69
CA TYR A 135 -8.47 -11.89 -4.02
C TYR A 135 -7.76 -13.24 -3.98
N GLU A 136 -6.62 -13.30 -3.29
CA GLU A 136 -5.77 -14.48 -3.23
C GLU A 136 -4.97 -14.49 -1.93
N THR A 137 -4.71 -15.69 -1.41
CA THR A 137 -3.86 -15.90 -0.23
C THR A 137 -2.92 -17.07 -0.46
N LYS A 138 -1.70 -16.96 0.07
CA LYS A 138 -0.69 -18.02 -0.03
C LYS A 138 0.10 -18.12 1.26
N CYS A 139 -0.01 -19.24 1.96
CA CYS A 139 0.84 -19.58 3.08
C CYS A 139 2.26 -19.91 2.57
N VAL A 140 3.25 -19.18 3.05
CA VAL A 140 4.66 -19.35 2.67
C VAL A 140 5.35 -20.33 3.62
N GLU A 141 5.18 -20.13 4.92
CA GLU A 141 5.84 -20.94 5.95
C GLU A 141 4.96 -21.05 7.20
N TYR A 142 5.02 -22.18 7.89
CA TYR A 142 4.48 -22.35 9.23
C TYR A 142 5.52 -22.97 10.17
N ASN A 143 5.76 -22.34 11.31
CA ASN A 143 6.65 -22.82 12.35
C ASN A 143 5.87 -23.19 13.61
N ALA A 144 5.73 -24.50 13.85
CA ALA A 144 4.98 -25.04 14.99
C ALA A 144 5.58 -24.64 16.36
N LYS A 145 6.90 -24.57 16.48
CA LYS A 145 7.59 -24.22 17.74
C LYS A 145 7.39 -22.76 18.13
N ARG A 146 7.29 -21.87 17.14
CA ARG A 146 7.08 -20.42 17.35
C ARG A 146 5.63 -20.01 17.31
N HIS A 147 4.73 -20.93 16.94
CA HIS A 147 3.32 -20.67 16.67
C HIS A 147 3.14 -19.52 15.68
N MET A 148 3.90 -19.53 14.59
CA MET A 148 3.88 -18.44 13.58
C MET A 148 3.69 -18.98 12.17
N ALA A 149 2.93 -18.24 11.36
CA ALA A 149 2.89 -18.44 9.92
C ALA A 149 3.26 -17.15 9.19
N ILE A 150 3.95 -17.30 8.06
CA ILE A 150 4.20 -16.25 7.09
C ILE A 150 3.28 -16.51 5.89
N PHE A 151 2.53 -15.51 5.46
CA PHE A 151 1.64 -15.64 4.30
C PHE A 151 1.61 -14.36 3.47
N TRP A 152 1.39 -14.51 2.17
CA TRP A 152 1.09 -13.43 1.25
C TRP A 152 -0.42 -13.31 1.04
N VAL A 153 -0.90 -12.09 0.83
CA VAL A 153 -2.29 -11.79 0.55
C VAL A 153 -2.42 -10.64 -0.44
N SER A 154 -3.32 -10.79 -1.42
CA SER A 154 -3.79 -9.74 -2.32
C SER A 154 -5.23 -9.36 -1.99
N CYS A 155 -5.51 -8.08 -1.84
CA CYS A 155 -6.83 -7.58 -1.43
C CYS A 155 -7.21 -6.25 -2.08
N GLU A 156 -8.50 -5.91 -1.94
CA GLU A 156 -9.08 -4.61 -2.29
C GLU A 156 -8.40 -3.44 -1.55
#